data_AF-A0A419A171-F1
#
_entry.id   AF-A0A419A171-F1
#
_cell.length_a   1.000
_cell.length_b   1.000
_cell.length_c   1.000
_cell.angle_alpha   90.00
_cell.angle_beta   90.00
_cell.angle_gamma   90.00
#
_symmetry.space_group_name_H-M   'P 1'
#
loop_
_entity.id
_entity.type
_entity.pdbx_description
1 polymer ?
#
loop_
_entity_poly.entity_id
_entity_poly.type
_entity_poly.pdbx_seq_one_letter_code
_entity_poly.pdbx_strand_id
1 'polypeptide(L)'
;MNSESRLSATALDEAPPPAEDGRDGGGRGFFGRVLSALTGSEQEGDRESADHADPHKPGLVNLRRMRVDDVAIPKVEIVAAPVNVSLEDLVAMFREHGFSRMPVFRGTLDSPQGLIHLKDLALKHGFGAGGKFTLRPMLRPLLYVPPSMPIGVLLQQMQTKRIHMALVIDEYGGVDGLVTIEDLIEQVIGEIEDEHDEVEGGLWIHEKTGQWLVQARAALEDLEAETGLQLIGEDDEDVDTLGGLIFMLAGRVPLRGEVIAHPSGAEFEIVDADPRRLKRVRLRMPSVATPSDRQE
;
A
#
# COMPACT_ATOMS: atom_id res chain seq x y z
N MET A 1 -44.82 19.01 71.09
CA MET A 1 -45.09 17.59 70.81
C MET A 1 -44.21 17.18 69.64
N ASN A 2 -43.25 16.25 69.70
CA ASN A 2 -43.23 14.90 70.33
C ASN A 2 -44.10 13.90 69.54
N SER A 3 -43.68 12.67 69.24
CA SER A 3 -42.41 11.90 69.40
C SER A 3 -42.54 10.57 68.60
N GLU A 4 -41.54 9.80 68.16
CA GLU A 4 -40.05 9.90 68.06
C GLU A 4 -39.49 8.68 67.26
N SER A 5 -38.17 8.65 66.99
CA SER A 5 -37.32 7.42 66.83
C SER A 5 -37.50 6.51 65.58
N ARG A 6 -36.50 5.71 65.10
CA ARG A 6 -35.03 5.47 65.32
C ARG A 6 -34.47 4.85 64.00
N LEU A 7 -33.24 5.11 63.50
CA LEU A 7 -31.91 4.50 63.83
C LEU A 7 -31.91 2.95 63.80
N SER A 8 -30.96 2.18 63.23
CA SER A 8 -29.53 2.33 62.79
C SER A 8 -29.29 1.63 61.40
N ALA A 9 -28.17 1.61 60.65
CA ALA A 9 -26.69 1.70 60.84
C ALA A 9 -25.99 0.40 61.38
N THR A 10 -24.85 -0.14 60.87
CA THR A 10 -23.95 0.24 59.73
C THR A 10 -22.95 -0.89 59.30
N ALA A 11 -22.79 -1.12 57.98
CA ALA A 11 -21.65 -1.57 57.13
C ALA A 11 -20.66 -2.76 57.44
N LEU A 12 -19.98 -3.23 56.36
CA LEU A 12 -18.81 -4.16 56.25
C LEU A 12 -19.10 -5.67 56.56
N ASP A 13 -18.36 -6.69 56.08
CA ASP A 13 -17.20 -6.82 55.16
C ASP A 13 -17.16 -8.23 54.45
N GLU A 14 -16.14 -8.47 53.61
CA GLU A 14 -15.51 -9.77 53.22
C GLU A 14 -16.23 -10.87 52.37
N ALA A 15 -15.37 -11.66 51.69
CA ALA A 15 -15.55 -12.92 50.95
C ALA A 15 -14.17 -13.67 50.99
N PRO A 16 -13.91 -14.90 50.45
CA PRO A 16 -14.67 -15.80 49.54
C PRO A 16 -14.73 -17.25 50.16
N PRO A 17 -14.27 -18.41 49.61
CA PRO A 17 -14.06 -18.92 48.23
C PRO A 17 -14.88 -20.19 47.79
N PRO A 18 -14.38 -21.46 47.67
CA PRO A 18 -14.50 -22.13 46.35
C PRO A 18 -14.98 -23.61 46.26
N ALA A 19 -15.55 -23.95 45.09
CA ALA A 19 -15.47 -25.22 44.32
C ALA A 19 -16.19 -24.97 42.96
N GLU A 20 -15.63 -25.17 41.76
CA GLU A 20 -15.34 -26.44 41.03
C GLU A 20 -16.59 -27.29 40.70
N ASP A 21 -16.80 -27.83 39.49
CA ASP A 21 -16.20 -27.64 38.14
C ASP A 21 -17.29 -27.92 37.07
N GLY A 22 -17.15 -27.44 35.83
CA GLY A 22 -18.14 -27.65 34.76
C GLY A 22 -17.82 -26.98 33.42
N ARG A 23 -17.41 -27.79 32.42
CA ARG A 23 -17.05 -27.40 31.04
C ARG A 23 -18.30 -27.39 30.13
N ASP A 24 -18.30 -26.90 28.88
CA ASP A 24 -17.24 -26.45 27.96
C ASP A 24 -17.85 -25.50 26.88
N GLY A 25 -17.05 -24.90 25.98
CA GLY A 25 -17.55 -24.48 24.66
C GLY A 25 -17.14 -23.12 24.08
N GLY A 26 -15.92 -23.04 23.51
CA GLY A 26 -15.65 -22.26 22.27
C GLY A 26 -15.31 -20.76 22.37
N GLY A 27 -14.34 -20.31 21.55
CA GLY A 27 -14.20 -18.87 21.19
C GLY A 27 -12.89 -18.14 21.49
N ARG A 28 -11.76 -18.80 21.80
CA ARG A 28 -10.46 -18.10 21.96
C ARG A 28 -9.85 -17.69 20.60
N GLY A 29 -9.93 -16.40 20.29
CA GLY A 29 -9.38 -15.81 19.05
C GLY A 29 -7.85 -15.65 19.05
N PHE A 30 -7.28 -15.44 17.85
CA PHE A 30 -5.84 -15.44 17.54
C PHE A 30 -4.96 -14.62 18.49
N PHE A 31 -5.41 -13.45 18.94
CA PHE A 31 -4.66 -12.53 19.80
C PHE A 31 -4.13 -13.18 21.10
N GLY A 32 -4.77 -14.24 21.60
CA GLY A 32 -4.32 -14.96 22.80
C GLY A 32 -3.00 -15.71 22.63
N ARG A 33 -2.58 -16.08 21.41
CA ARG A 33 -1.33 -16.82 21.18
C ARG A 33 -0.10 -15.91 21.16
N VAL A 34 -0.23 -14.70 20.62
CA VAL A 34 0.88 -13.73 20.47
C VAL A 34 1.36 -13.21 21.83
N LEU A 35 0.44 -12.95 22.76
CA LEU A 35 0.79 -12.48 24.11
C LEU A 35 1.55 -13.52 24.94
N SER A 36 1.39 -14.81 24.66
CA SER A 36 2.10 -15.88 25.37
C SER A 36 3.59 -15.96 25.01
N ALA A 37 4.04 -15.29 23.95
CA ALA A 37 5.45 -15.22 23.57
C ALA A 37 6.22 -14.09 24.29
N LEU A 38 5.55 -13.28 25.11
CA LEU A 38 6.11 -12.07 25.74
C LEU A 38 6.42 -12.23 27.24
N THR A 39 6.22 -13.42 27.81
CA THR A 39 6.55 -13.77 29.20
C THR A 39 7.37 -15.06 29.20
N GLY A 40 8.69 -14.93 29.06
CA GLY A 40 9.57 -16.02 28.65
C GLY A 40 9.99 -17.00 29.74
N SER A 41 10.85 -17.92 29.32
CA SER A 41 11.70 -18.77 30.16
C SER A 41 13.07 -18.88 29.49
N GLU A 42 14.12 -18.44 30.17
CA GLU A 42 15.50 -18.56 29.68
C GLU A 42 15.95 -20.03 29.71
N GLN A 43 16.51 -20.51 28.60
CA GLN A 43 17.37 -21.70 28.60
C GLN A 43 18.29 -21.70 27.38
N GLU A 44 19.58 -21.95 27.62
CA GLU A 44 20.65 -21.88 26.63
C GLU A 44 20.65 -23.10 25.69
N GLY A 45 21.08 -22.90 24.44
CA GLY A 45 21.22 -23.98 23.47
C GLY A 45 21.85 -23.48 22.17
N ASP A 46 23.15 -23.71 22.00
CA ASP A 46 23.92 -23.20 20.87
C ASP A 46 23.36 -23.62 19.50
N ARG A 47 23.00 -22.62 18.69
CA ARG A 47 23.01 -22.68 17.23
C ARG A 47 23.47 -21.34 16.66
N GLU A 48 24.75 -21.26 16.31
CA GLU A 48 25.26 -20.21 15.40
C GLU A 48 24.77 -20.46 13.96
N SER A 49 23.47 -20.35 13.73
CA SER A 49 22.95 -19.95 12.43
C SER A 49 23.06 -18.44 12.36
N ALA A 50 24.07 -17.93 11.68
CA ALA A 50 24.25 -16.50 11.46
C ALA A 50 23.08 -15.96 10.63
N ASP A 51 22.08 -15.41 11.33
CA ASP A 51 20.86 -14.87 10.73
C ASP A 51 21.21 -13.60 9.94
N HIS A 52 21.52 -13.79 8.66
CA HIS A 52 21.66 -12.71 7.68
C HIS A 52 20.27 -12.13 7.39
N ALA A 53 19.75 -11.39 8.38
CA ALA A 53 18.53 -10.63 8.30
C ALA A 53 18.65 -9.58 7.20
N ASP A 54 18.18 -9.93 6.00
CA ASP A 54 18.16 -9.09 4.81
C ASP A 54 17.57 -7.71 5.18
N PRO A 55 18.36 -6.62 5.07
CA PRO A 55 17.99 -5.32 5.59
C PRO A 55 16.80 -4.65 4.86
N HIS A 56 16.27 -5.28 3.81
CA HIS A 56 15.26 -4.72 2.92
C HIS A 56 13.87 -5.36 2.98
N LYS A 57 13.61 -6.36 3.85
CA LYS A 57 12.25 -6.90 4.03
C LYS A 57 11.27 -5.82 4.54
N PRO A 58 10.13 -5.58 3.86
CA PRO A 58 9.03 -4.79 4.41
C PRO A 58 8.51 -5.41 5.72
N GLY A 59 7.91 -4.59 6.59
CA GLY A 59 7.45 -5.09 7.89
C GLY A 59 7.18 -3.99 8.92
N LEU A 60 6.90 -4.40 10.16
CA LEU A 60 6.72 -3.49 11.30
C LEU A 60 7.94 -2.60 11.60
N VAL A 61 9.10 -2.89 11.01
CA VAL A 61 10.30 -2.02 11.08
C VAL A 61 10.07 -0.71 10.32
N ASN A 62 9.37 -0.74 9.18
CA ASN A 62 9.07 0.45 8.37
C ASN A 62 8.24 1.48 9.16
N LEU A 63 7.31 1.02 10.00
CA LEU A 63 6.50 1.86 10.89
C LEU A 63 7.32 2.74 11.85
N ARG A 64 8.59 2.38 12.09
CA ARG A 64 9.52 3.09 12.99
C ARG A 64 10.62 3.85 12.23
N ARG A 65 10.80 3.59 10.93
CA ARG A 65 11.86 4.19 10.08
C ARG A 65 11.31 5.24 9.11
N MET A 66 10.21 4.93 8.42
CA MET A 66 9.63 5.76 7.36
C MET A 66 8.73 6.87 7.91
N ARG A 67 8.68 7.97 7.17
CA ARG A 67 7.89 9.17 7.44
C ARG A 67 6.80 9.37 6.39
N VAL A 68 5.93 10.35 6.62
CA VAL A 68 4.80 10.66 5.74
C VAL A 68 5.26 11.17 4.37
N ASP A 69 6.38 11.89 4.29
CA ASP A 69 7.02 12.29 3.03
C ASP A 69 7.63 11.12 2.23
N ASP A 70 8.12 10.05 2.88
CA ASP A 70 8.59 8.83 2.18
C ASP A 70 7.47 8.09 1.40
N VAL A 71 6.20 8.38 1.69
CA VAL A 71 5.03 7.60 1.21
C VAL A 71 3.89 8.45 0.62
N ALA A 72 4.05 9.78 0.56
CA ALA A 72 2.99 10.67 0.11
C ALA A 72 2.87 10.72 -1.41
N ILE A 73 1.65 10.62 -1.91
CA ILE A 73 1.29 10.98 -3.29
C ILE A 73 1.55 12.49 -3.45
N PRO A 74 2.45 12.93 -4.35
CA PRO A 74 2.81 14.34 -4.50
C PRO A 74 1.62 15.22 -4.89
N LYS A 75 1.62 16.49 -4.45
CA LYS A 75 0.60 17.50 -4.77
C LYS A 75 0.11 17.50 -6.23
N VAL A 76 1.04 17.32 -7.17
CA VAL A 76 0.78 17.35 -8.62
C VAL A 76 0.01 16.12 -9.15
N GLU A 77 0.00 15.03 -8.39
CA GLU A 77 -0.73 13.78 -8.70
C GLU A 77 -2.08 13.70 -7.95
N ILE A 78 -2.37 14.65 -7.05
CA ILE A 78 -3.65 14.68 -6.32
C ILE A 78 -4.81 15.03 -7.25
N VAL A 79 -5.55 14.02 -7.68
CA VAL A 79 -6.89 14.19 -8.22
C VAL A 79 -7.84 14.64 -7.11
N ALA A 80 -8.41 15.83 -7.26
CA ALA A 80 -9.39 16.40 -6.34
C ALA A 80 -10.51 17.12 -7.10
N ALA A 81 -11.71 17.20 -6.49
CA ALA A 81 -12.87 17.87 -7.10
C ALA A 81 -13.03 19.31 -6.56
N PRO A 82 -13.37 20.30 -7.40
CA PRO A 82 -13.70 21.65 -6.92
C PRO A 82 -15.04 21.66 -6.19
N VAL A 83 -15.19 22.47 -5.13
CA VAL A 83 -16.40 22.52 -4.29
C VAL A 83 -17.69 22.96 -5.02
N ASN A 84 -17.56 23.46 -6.25
CA ASN A 84 -18.63 23.88 -7.15
C ASN A 84 -18.78 22.97 -8.40
N VAL A 85 -18.16 21.78 -8.41
CA VAL A 85 -18.35 20.73 -9.42
C VAL A 85 -19.84 20.36 -9.56
N SER A 86 -20.29 19.96 -10.75
CA SER A 86 -21.65 19.42 -10.92
C SER A 86 -21.73 17.96 -10.46
N LEU A 87 -22.94 17.40 -10.41
CA LEU A 87 -23.14 15.97 -10.16
C LEU A 87 -22.56 15.12 -11.31
N GLU A 88 -22.70 15.59 -12.54
CA GLU A 88 -22.29 14.86 -13.74
C GLU A 88 -20.76 14.81 -13.84
N ASP A 89 -20.09 15.94 -13.68
CA ASP A 89 -18.61 16.02 -13.68
C ASP A 89 -18.03 15.19 -12.54
N LEU A 90 -18.61 15.24 -11.33
CA LEU A 90 -18.12 14.48 -10.19
C LEU A 90 -18.28 12.95 -10.39
N VAL A 91 -19.36 12.53 -11.05
CA VAL A 91 -19.55 11.11 -11.44
C VAL A 91 -18.59 10.72 -12.58
N ALA A 92 -18.27 11.62 -13.49
CA ALA A 92 -17.25 11.40 -14.52
C ALA A 92 -15.87 11.20 -13.89
N MET A 93 -15.41 12.11 -13.03
CA MET A 93 -14.14 12.00 -12.31
C MET A 93 -14.03 10.69 -11.50
N PHE A 94 -15.10 10.28 -10.81
CA PHE A 94 -15.12 9.00 -10.08
C PHE A 94 -15.05 7.77 -11.00
N ARG A 95 -15.59 7.85 -12.23
CA ARG A 95 -15.50 6.77 -13.23
C ARG A 95 -14.17 6.72 -13.95
N GLU A 96 -13.56 7.88 -14.20
CA GLU A 96 -12.29 8.02 -14.92
C GLU A 96 -11.11 7.49 -14.10
N HIS A 97 -11.03 7.86 -12.83
CA HIS A 97 -9.91 7.48 -11.96
C HIS A 97 -10.21 6.25 -11.06
N GLY A 98 -11.45 5.75 -11.03
CA GLY A 98 -11.86 4.56 -10.27
C GLY A 98 -11.81 4.70 -8.73
N PHE A 99 -11.43 5.85 -8.18
CA PHE A 99 -11.21 6.04 -6.76
C PHE A 99 -12.49 5.91 -5.92
N SER A 100 -12.39 5.29 -4.74
CA SER A 100 -13.51 5.25 -3.78
C SER A 100 -13.78 6.60 -3.10
N ARG A 101 -12.78 7.46 -2.98
CA ARG A 101 -12.78 8.70 -2.17
C ARG A 101 -11.95 9.76 -2.88
N MET A 102 -12.31 11.03 -2.73
CA MET A 102 -11.63 12.14 -3.40
C MET A 102 -11.64 13.40 -2.51
N PRO A 103 -10.51 14.14 -2.39
CA PRO A 103 -10.49 15.45 -1.73
C PRO A 103 -11.39 16.45 -2.47
N VAL A 104 -11.92 17.43 -1.74
CA VAL A 104 -12.69 18.54 -2.30
C VAL A 104 -12.04 19.86 -1.89
N PHE A 105 -11.78 20.74 -2.85
CA PHE A 105 -11.02 21.98 -2.65
C PHE A 105 -11.77 23.23 -3.12
N ARG A 106 -11.24 24.43 -2.83
CA ARG A 106 -11.80 25.72 -3.27
C ARG A 106 -10.73 26.61 -3.89
N GLY A 107 -10.68 26.67 -5.22
CA GLY A 107 -9.70 27.50 -5.94
C GLY A 107 -8.36 26.78 -6.14
N THR A 108 -7.61 26.54 -5.06
CA THR A 108 -6.41 25.69 -5.08
C THR A 108 -6.53 24.52 -4.09
N LEU A 109 -5.66 23.52 -4.22
CA LEU A 109 -5.58 22.38 -3.30
C LEU A 109 -5.32 22.84 -1.85
N ASP A 110 -4.61 23.94 -1.66
CA ASP A 110 -4.29 24.60 -0.37
C ASP A 110 -5.52 25.21 0.34
N SER A 111 -6.70 25.11 -0.27
CA SER A 111 -7.98 25.42 0.36
C SER A 111 -8.89 24.19 0.42
N PRO A 112 -8.48 23.11 1.12
CA PRO A 112 -9.29 21.90 1.26
C PRO A 112 -10.58 22.19 2.03
N GLN A 113 -11.67 21.54 1.62
CA GLN A 113 -13.02 21.71 2.16
C GLN A 113 -13.52 20.44 2.86
N GLY A 114 -12.90 19.29 2.59
CA GLY A 114 -13.26 17.98 3.12
C GLY A 114 -13.08 16.88 2.07
N LEU A 115 -13.60 15.69 2.39
CA LEU A 115 -13.53 14.48 1.57
C LEU A 115 -14.91 14.08 1.05
N ILE A 116 -15.04 13.75 -0.23
CA ILE A 116 -16.25 13.08 -0.77
C ILE A 116 -15.98 11.59 -0.99
N HIS A 117 -16.98 10.75 -0.72
CA HIS A 117 -16.91 9.30 -0.89
C HIS A 117 -17.94 8.86 -1.94
N LEU A 118 -17.52 8.07 -2.92
CA LEU A 118 -18.38 7.52 -3.98
C LEU A 118 -19.63 6.82 -3.42
N LYS A 119 -19.51 6.13 -2.28
CA LYS A 119 -20.61 5.48 -1.58
C LYS A 119 -21.69 6.46 -1.12
N ASP A 120 -21.31 7.61 -0.57
CA ASP A 120 -22.27 8.62 -0.10
C ASP A 120 -22.98 9.32 -1.27
N LEU A 121 -22.26 9.52 -2.37
CA LEU A 121 -22.79 10.05 -3.62
C LEU A 121 -23.82 9.08 -4.23
N ALA A 122 -23.47 7.80 -4.36
CA ALA A 122 -24.33 6.76 -4.91
C ALA A 122 -25.59 6.52 -4.06
N LEU A 123 -25.50 6.57 -2.73
CA LEU A 123 -26.64 6.41 -1.83
C LEU A 123 -27.61 7.61 -1.82
N LYS A 124 -27.15 8.82 -2.21
CA LYS A 124 -27.98 10.04 -2.25
C LYS A 124 -28.49 10.42 -3.63
N HIS A 125 -27.77 10.06 -4.69
CA HIS A 125 -28.03 10.50 -6.07
C HIS A 125 -27.98 9.37 -7.12
N GLY A 126 -27.72 8.12 -6.72
CA GLY A 126 -27.82 6.95 -7.61
C GLY A 126 -29.28 6.50 -7.84
N PHE A 127 -29.45 5.46 -8.67
CA PHE A 127 -30.71 4.71 -8.84
C PHE A 127 -31.97 5.56 -9.14
N GLY A 128 -31.81 6.70 -9.83
CA GLY A 128 -32.93 7.59 -10.17
C GLY A 128 -33.37 8.53 -9.05
N ALA A 129 -32.58 8.69 -7.98
CA ALA A 129 -32.87 9.61 -6.89
C ALA A 129 -32.83 11.08 -7.34
N GLY A 130 -34.00 11.61 -7.72
CA GLY A 130 -34.18 13.02 -8.08
C GLY A 130 -34.01 13.97 -6.90
N GLY A 131 -33.28 15.06 -7.11
CA GLY A 131 -33.09 16.11 -6.10
C GLY A 131 -32.08 17.17 -6.55
N LYS A 132 -31.99 18.29 -5.83
CA LYS A 132 -30.91 19.26 -6.05
C LYS A 132 -29.61 18.72 -5.46
N PHE A 133 -28.64 18.39 -6.30
CA PHE A 133 -27.29 18.07 -5.86
C PHE A 133 -26.71 19.22 -5.02
N THR A 134 -26.07 18.88 -3.90
CA THR A 134 -25.32 19.84 -3.07
C THR A 134 -24.18 19.10 -2.41
N LEU A 135 -22.94 19.41 -2.79
CA LEU A 135 -21.76 18.67 -2.34
C LEU A 135 -21.45 18.86 -0.84
N ARG A 136 -21.63 20.07 -0.29
CA ARG A 136 -21.20 20.41 1.08
C ARG A 136 -21.77 19.47 2.18
N PRO A 137 -23.07 19.11 2.21
CA PRO A 137 -23.63 18.12 3.16
C PRO A 137 -23.24 16.66 2.91
N MET A 138 -22.27 16.40 2.02
CA MET A 138 -21.65 15.08 1.80
C MET A 138 -20.15 15.09 2.11
N LEU A 139 -19.57 16.24 2.46
CA LEU A 139 -18.16 16.34 2.83
C LEU A 139 -17.92 15.76 4.23
N ARG A 140 -16.99 14.82 4.31
CA ARG A 140 -16.43 14.29 5.56
C ARG A 140 -15.17 15.07 5.95
N PRO A 141 -14.77 15.08 7.23
CA PRO A 141 -13.48 15.65 7.64
C PRO A 141 -12.30 14.96 6.95
N LEU A 142 -11.27 15.74 6.63
CA LEU A 142 -9.93 15.24 6.30
C LEU A 142 -9.08 15.21 7.57
N LEU A 143 -8.11 14.30 7.62
CA LEU A 143 -7.00 14.35 8.57
C LEU A 143 -5.87 15.20 7.96
N TYR A 144 -5.17 15.97 8.79
CA TYR A 144 -4.04 16.80 8.38
C TYR A 144 -2.79 16.37 9.16
N VAL A 145 -1.65 16.27 8.48
CA VAL A 145 -0.38 15.78 9.04
C VAL A 145 0.82 16.56 8.50
N PRO A 146 1.89 16.74 9.29
CA PRO A 146 3.17 17.22 8.77
C PRO A 146 3.93 16.09 8.06
N PRO A 147 4.76 16.40 7.04
CA PRO A 147 5.55 15.40 6.30
C PRO A 147 6.47 14.57 7.20
N SER A 148 7.02 15.19 8.26
CA SER A 148 7.96 14.54 9.17
C SER A 148 7.35 13.50 10.13
N MET A 149 6.02 13.30 10.13
CA MET A 149 5.34 12.33 11.00
C MET A 149 5.73 10.88 10.65
N PRO A 150 6.12 10.02 11.63
CA PRO A 150 6.35 8.60 11.36
C PRO A 150 5.08 7.87 10.92
N ILE A 151 5.17 7.02 9.90
CA ILE A 151 3.96 6.42 9.28
C ILE A 151 3.12 5.58 10.25
N GLY A 152 3.74 4.95 11.27
CA GLY A 152 3.00 4.20 12.29
C GLY A 152 2.14 5.05 13.22
N VAL A 153 2.56 6.30 13.47
CA VAL A 153 1.75 7.27 14.23
C VAL A 153 0.53 7.70 13.40
N LEU A 154 0.69 7.84 12.08
CA LEU A 154 -0.42 8.15 11.19
C LEU A 154 -1.38 6.97 11.05
N LEU A 155 -0.88 5.75 10.80
CA LEU A 155 -1.69 4.54 10.70
C LEU A 155 -2.54 4.31 11.97
N GLN A 156 -1.95 4.48 13.17
CA GLN A 156 -2.69 4.41 14.44
C GLN A 156 -3.79 5.49 14.51
N GLN A 157 -3.49 6.74 14.14
CA GLN A 157 -4.50 7.80 14.12
C GLN A 157 -5.63 7.54 13.11
N MET A 158 -5.32 7.03 11.92
CA MET A 158 -6.29 6.68 10.88
C MET A 158 -7.22 5.56 11.35
N GLN A 159 -6.66 4.50 11.95
CA GLN A 159 -7.43 3.41 12.57
C GLN A 159 -8.34 3.93 13.69
N THR A 160 -7.80 4.70 14.65
CA THR A 160 -8.55 5.24 15.80
C THR A 160 -9.67 6.20 15.37
N LYS A 161 -9.39 7.11 14.44
CA LYS A 161 -10.37 8.10 13.94
C LYS A 161 -11.31 7.52 12.88
N ARG A 162 -11.04 6.30 12.37
CA ARG A 162 -11.72 5.64 11.24
C ARG A 162 -11.70 6.51 9.97
N ILE A 163 -10.57 7.17 9.73
CA ILE A 163 -10.31 8.04 8.57
C ILE A 163 -9.31 7.33 7.65
N HIS A 164 -9.63 7.21 6.37
CA HIS A 164 -8.83 6.48 5.38
C HIS A 164 -7.97 7.38 4.46
N MET A 165 -7.94 8.70 4.70
CA MET A 165 -7.18 9.64 3.87
C MET A 165 -6.74 10.86 4.69
N ALA A 166 -5.49 11.27 4.54
CA ALA A 166 -4.90 12.47 5.13
C ALA A 166 -4.27 13.36 4.05
N LEU A 167 -4.28 14.67 4.26
CA LEU A 167 -3.46 15.61 3.51
C LEU A 167 -2.19 15.94 4.29
N VAL A 168 -1.08 15.97 3.57
CA VAL A 168 0.24 16.38 4.07
C VAL A 168 0.33 17.89 3.92
N ILE A 169 0.65 18.59 5.01
CA ILE A 169 0.64 20.04 5.13
C ILE A 169 2.04 20.54 5.54
N ASP A 170 2.53 21.54 4.83
CA ASP A 170 3.82 22.20 5.09
C ASP A 170 3.78 23.14 6.32
N GLU A 171 4.91 23.76 6.67
CA GLU A 171 4.98 24.75 7.76
C GLU A 171 4.22 26.06 7.48
N TYR A 172 3.76 26.29 6.26
CA TYR A 172 3.07 27.51 5.79
C TYR A 172 1.55 27.31 5.64
N GLY A 173 1.04 26.08 5.74
CA GLY A 173 -0.36 25.71 5.56
C GLY A 173 -0.74 25.27 4.13
N GLY A 174 0.22 25.12 3.23
CA GLY A 174 0.05 24.56 1.89
C GLY A 174 -0.10 23.04 1.91
N VAL A 175 -0.68 22.47 0.86
CA VAL A 175 -0.76 21.00 0.68
C VAL A 175 0.46 20.51 -0.10
N ASP A 176 1.29 19.64 0.49
CA ASP A 176 2.44 19.02 -0.18
C ASP A 176 2.08 17.68 -0.84
N GLY A 177 1.11 16.96 -0.27
CA GLY A 177 0.79 15.60 -0.70
C GLY A 177 -0.43 15.00 -0.02
N LEU A 178 -0.67 13.72 -0.31
CA LEU A 178 -1.81 12.95 0.18
C LEU A 178 -1.35 11.55 0.57
N VAL A 179 -1.92 11.00 1.65
CA VAL A 179 -1.68 9.63 2.10
C VAL A 179 -3.01 8.94 2.38
N THR A 180 -3.23 7.74 1.84
CA THR A 180 -4.36 6.87 2.20
C THR A 180 -3.93 5.85 3.26
N ILE A 181 -4.90 5.28 4.00
CA ILE A 181 -4.57 4.20 4.95
C ILE A 181 -4.15 2.93 4.20
N GLU A 182 -4.64 2.78 2.97
CA GLU A 182 -4.31 1.68 2.07
C GLU A 182 -2.80 1.70 1.72
N ASP A 183 -2.23 2.85 1.32
CA ASP A 183 -0.78 3.00 1.04
C ASP A 183 0.10 2.72 2.28
N LEU A 184 -0.37 3.13 3.46
CA LEU A 184 0.35 2.88 4.72
C LEU A 184 0.37 1.42 5.10
N ILE A 185 -0.68 0.66 4.79
CA ILE A 185 -0.77 -0.77 5.08
C ILE A 185 0.20 -1.56 4.18
N GLU A 186 0.33 -1.16 2.90
CA GLU A 186 1.33 -1.71 1.97
C GLU A 186 2.75 -1.64 2.57
N GLN A 187 3.13 -0.53 3.22
CA GLN A 187 4.47 -0.40 3.81
C GLN A 187 4.70 -1.29 5.06
N VAL A 188 3.65 -1.81 5.69
CA VAL A 188 3.74 -2.72 6.85
C VAL A 188 3.72 -4.17 6.44
N ILE A 189 2.88 -4.50 5.46
CA ILE A 189 2.62 -5.88 5.04
C ILE A 189 3.58 -6.28 3.90
N GLY A 190 4.05 -5.31 3.11
CA GLY A 190 4.51 -5.57 1.75
C GLY A 190 3.33 -5.78 0.81
N GLU A 191 3.61 -6.31 -0.39
CA GLU A 191 2.67 -7.30 -0.93
C GLU A 191 2.74 -8.53 -0.03
N ILE A 192 1.61 -9.21 0.17
CA ILE A 192 1.61 -10.48 0.90
C ILE A 192 2.27 -11.51 -0.03
N GLU A 193 3.58 -11.71 0.13
CA GLU A 193 4.21 -12.99 -0.21
C GLU A 193 3.46 -14.05 0.62
N ASP A 194 2.86 -15.03 -0.06
CA ASP A 194 1.95 -16.00 0.54
C ASP A 194 2.73 -16.91 1.50
N GLU A 195 2.06 -17.52 2.49
CA GLU A 195 2.64 -18.60 3.30
C GLU A 195 2.81 -19.92 2.49
N HIS A 196 2.81 -19.79 1.17
CA HIS A 196 3.08 -20.77 0.13
C HIS A 196 4.20 -20.34 -0.86
N ASP A 197 4.76 -19.13 -0.76
CA ASP A 197 5.83 -18.65 -1.67
C ASP A 197 7.23 -19.23 -1.35
N GLU A 198 7.38 -20.04 -0.29
CA GLU A 198 8.56 -20.91 -0.11
C GLU A 198 8.58 -22.13 -1.07
N VAL A 199 7.57 -22.30 -1.94
CA VAL A 199 7.55 -23.35 -2.97
C VAL A 199 8.32 -22.92 -4.22
N GLU A 200 9.65 -23.01 -4.10
CA GLU A 200 10.58 -23.33 -5.21
C GLU A 200 10.78 -22.28 -6.33
N GLY A 201 11.16 -21.05 -5.94
CA GLY A 201 12.34 -20.38 -6.54
C GLY A 201 12.29 -19.93 -8.01
N GLY A 202 11.48 -18.92 -8.33
CA GLY A 202 11.52 -18.21 -9.62
C GLY A 202 11.84 -16.72 -9.50
N LEU A 203 12.90 -16.25 -10.18
CA LEU A 203 13.15 -14.81 -10.40
C LEU A 203 12.28 -14.23 -11.54
N TRP A 204 11.54 -15.09 -12.25
CA TRP A 204 10.62 -14.78 -13.32
C TRP A 204 9.45 -15.77 -13.38
N ILE A 205 8.40 -15.40 -14.10
CA ILE A 205 7.22 -16.22 -14.40
C ILE A 205 6.94 -16.09 -15.90
N HIS A 206 6.91 -17.19 -16.65
CA HIS A 206 6.50 -17.19 -18.06
C HIS A 206 4.97 -17.00 -18.16
N GLU A 207 4.52 -15.78 -18.49
CA GLU A 207 3.10 -15.46 -18.59
C GLU A 207 2.47 -16.07 -19.86
N LYS A 208 3.15 -15.97 -21.00
CA LYS A 208 2.71 -16.44 -22.33
C LYS A 208 3.93 -16.71 -23.20
N THR A 209 3.76 -17.45 -24.29
CA THR A 209 4.84 -17.69 -25.28
C THR A 209 5.45 -16.37 -25.75
N GLY A 210 6.74 -16.16 -25.47
CA GLY A 210 7.44 -14.91 -25.78
C GLY A 210 7.26 -13.78 -24.76
N GLN A 211 6.70 -14.04 -23.57
CA GLN A 211 6.40 -13.02 -22.56
C GLN A 211 6.63 -13.55 -21.12
N TRP A 212 7.56 -12.91 -20.40
CA TRP A 212 7.91 -13.22 -19.01
C TRP A 212 7.65 -12.00 -18.11
N LEU A 213 7.12 -12.23 -16.91
CA LEU A 213 7.13 -11.28 -15.81
C LEU A 213 8.37 -11.56 -14.95
N VAL A 214 9.31 -10.62 -14.90
CA VAL A 214 10.64 -10.79 -14.31
C VAL A 214 10.83 -9.81 -13.14
N GLN A 215 11.45 -10.24 -12.06
CA GLN A 215 11.89 -9.35 -10.99
C GLN A 215 13.09 -8.54 -11.48
N ALA A 216 13.11 -7.22 -11.26
CA ALA A 216 14.19 -6.36 -11.77
C ALA A 216 15.58 -6.66 -11.16
N ARG A 217 15.62 -7.41 -10.03
CA ARG A 217 16.84 -7.94 -9.43
C ARG A 217 17.35 -9.26 -10.05
N ALA A 218 16.68 -9.79 -11.07
CA ALA A 218 17.16 -10.98 -11.77
C ALA A 218 18.53 -10.68 -12.40
N ALA A 219 19.49 -11.59 -12.19
CA ALA A 219 20.75 -11.55 -12.90
C ALA A 219 20.49 -11.70 -14.41
N LEU A 220 21.25 -10.99 -15.22
CA LEU A 220 21.08 -11.03 -16.67
C LEU A 220 21.48 -12.40 -17.22
N GLU A 221 22.62 -12.95 -16.82
CA GLU A 221 23.09 -14.29 -17.24
C GLU A 221 22.02 -15.38 -17.08
N ASP A 222 21.37 -15.42 -15.90
CA ASP A 222 20.27 -16.35 -15.58
C ASP A 222 19.06 -16.16 -16.51
N LEU A 223 18.69 -14.91 -16.81
CA LEU A 223 17.56 -14.56 -17.66
C LEU A 223 17.85 -14.81 -19.15
N GLU A 224 19.07 -14.55 -19.61
CA GLU A 224 19.52 -14.89 -20.96
C GLU A 224 19.51 -16.41 -21.17
N ALA A 225 19.97 -17.18 -20.18
CA ALA A 225 19.99 -18.64 -20.22
C ALA A 225 18.57 -19.26 -20.28
N GLU A 226 17.60 -18.71 -19.54
CA GLU A 226 16.19 -19.10 -19.59
C GLU A 226 15.52 -18.72 -20.93
N THR A 227 15.69 -17.47 -21.36
CA THR A 227 14.94 -16.91 -22.50
C THR A 227 15.56 -17.22 -23.86
N GLY A 228 16.84 -17.59 -23.89
CA GLY A 228 17.63 -17.75 -25.11
C GLY A 228 17.91 -16.43 -25.85
N LEU A 229 17.70 -15.29 -25.19
CA LEU A 229 17.89 -13.96 -25.74
C LEU A 229 19.18 -13.33 -25.20
N GLN A 230 20.01 -12.80 -26.09
CA GLN A 230 21.12 -11.93 -25.68
C GLN A 230 20.61 -10.50 -25.44
N LEU A 231 20.97 -9.97 -24.27
CA LEU A 231 20.62 -8.68 -23.71
C LEU A 231 21.86 -7.83 -23.41
N ILE A 232 23.00 -8.46 -23.10
CA ILE A 232 24.31 -7.80 -22.90
C ILE A 232 25.13 -7.83 -24.22
N GLY A 233 25.82 -6.73 -24.55
CA GLY A 233 26.83 -6.68 -25.62
C GLY A 233 28.26 -6.91 -25.10
N GLU A 234 29.22 -7.20 -26.00
CA GLU A 234 30.63 -7.44 -25.63
C GLU A 234 31.33 -6.24 -24.95
N ASP A 235 30.72 -5.05 -24.96
CA ASP A 235 31.22 -3.81 -24.32
C ASP A 235 30.48 -3.47 -22.99
N ASP A 236 29.45 -4.23 -22.58
CA ASP A 236 28.52 -3.87 -21.48
C ASP A 236 28.87 -4.53 -20.12
N GLU A 237 30.16 -4.78 -19.82
CA GLU A 237 30.63 -5.61 -18.69
C GLU A 237 30.24 -5.13 -17.26
N ASP A 238 29.75 -3.90 -17.09
CA ASP A 238 29.45 -3.27 -15.77
C ASP A 238 27.99 -3.49 -15.27
N VAL A 239 27.19 -4.40 -15.86
CA VAL A 239 25.74 -4.51 -15.59
C VAL A 239 25.29 -5.93 -15.18
N ASP A 240 25.09 -6.16 -13.88
CA ASP A 240 24.71 -7.49 -13.34
C ASP A 240 23.23 -7.89 -13.58
N THR A 241 22.30 -6.92 -13.64
CA THR A 241 20.84 -7.18 -13.47
C THR A 241 19.95 -6.48 -14.48
N LEU A 242 18.77 -7.07 -14.73
CA LEU A 242 17.75 -6.54 -15.64
C LEU A 242 17.36 -5.09 -15.32
N GLY A 243 17.24 -4.75 -14.04
CA GLY A 243 16.96 -3.39 -13.59
C GLY A 243 18.10 -2.41 -13.90
N GLY A 244 19.35 -2.86 -13.83
CA GLY A 244 20.54 -2.11 -14.22
C GLY A 244 20.57 -1.83 -15.73
N LEU A 245 20.32 -2.84 -16.56
CA LEU A 245 20.26 -2.71 -18.02
C LEU A 245 19.19 -1.70 -18.44
N ILE A 246 17.98 -1.81 -17.91
CA ILE A 246 16.88 -0.89 -18.26
C ILE A 246 17.16 0.54 -17.76
N PHE A 247 17.81 0.69 -16.60
CA PHE A 247 18.27 2.01 -16.13
C PHE A 247 19.32 2.62 -17.06
N MET A 248 20.29 1.82 -17.50
CA MET A 248 21.35 2.23 -18.43
C MET A 248 20.78 2.67 -19.79
N LEU A 249 19.87 1.88 -20.37
CA LEU A 249 19.17 2.18 -21.62
C LEU A 249 18.28 3.43 -21.54
N ALA A 250 17.60 3.66 -20.42
CA ALA A 250 16.69 4.78 -20.24
C ALA A 250 17.35 6.06 -19.68
N GLY A 251 18.57 5.95 -19.15
CA GLY A 251 19.28 7.02 -18.42
C GLY A 251 18.62 7.44 -17.09
N ARG A 252 17.64 6.68 -16.60
CA ARG A 252 16.84 6.93 -15.39
C ARG A 252 16.06 5.67 -15.00
N VAL A 253 15.41 5.70 -13.84
CA VAL A 253 14.32 4.76 -13.53
C VAL A 253 13.08 5.16 -14.36
N PRO A 254 12.52 4.28 -15.20
CA PRO A 254 11.26 4.55 -15.89
C PRO A 254 10.04 4.31 -14.99
N LEU A 255 8.96 5.02 -15.28
CA LEU A 255 7.69 4.93 -14.56
C LEU A 255 6.89 3.68 -14.96
N ARG A 256 5.97 3.28 -14.09
CA ARG A 256 5.02 2.20 -14.35
C ARG A 256 4.21 2.46 -15.62
N GLY A 257 4.15 1.47 -16.51
CA GLY A 257 3.48 1.54 -17.80
C GLY A 257 4.33 2.09 -18.96
N GLU A 258 5.56 2.56 -18.69
CA GLU A 258 6.52 2.83 -19.77
C GLU A 258 7.00 1.53 -20.42
N VAL A 259 7.38 1.61 -21.70
CA VAL A 259 7.96 0.50 -22.46
C VAL A 259 9.30 0.94 -23.01
N ILE A 260 10.38 0.24 -22.64
CA ILE A 260 11.74 0.49 -23.11
C ILE A 260 12.09 -0.57 -24.16
N ALA A 261 12.50 -0.14 -25.34
CA ALA A 261 12.89 -1.05 -26.43
C ALA A 261 14.38 -1.40 -26.37
N HIS A 262 14.72 -2.67 -26.61
CA HIS A 262 16.08 -3.17 -26.61
C HIS A 262 16.66 -3.29 -28.04
N PRO A 263 17.97 -3.05 -28.27
CA PRO A 263 18.59 -3.27 -29.58
C PRO A 263 18.46 -4.70 -30.14
N SER A 264 18.32 -5.73 -29.29
CA SER A 264 18.02 -7.11 -29.75
C SER A 264 16.56 -7.32 -30.21
N GLY A 265 15.71 -6.29 -30.13
CA GLY A 265 14.32 -6.29 -30.58
C GLY A 265 13.28 -6.63 -29.50
N ALA A 266 13.71 -6.83 -28.26
CA ALA A 266 12.83 -7.08 -27.11
C ALA A 266 12.19 -5.77 -26.58
N GLU A 267 11.08 -5.91 -25.86
CA GLU A 267 10.42 -4.82 -25.15
C GLU A 267 10.39 -5.09 -23.64
N PHE A 268 10.73 -4.08 -22.84
CA PHE A 268 10.63 -4.08 -21.38
C PHE A 268 9.48 -3.17 -20.93
N GLU A 269 8.31 -3.75 -20.63
CA GLU A 269 7.16 -3.02 -20.06
C GLU A 269 7.29 -2.94 -18.54
N ILE A 270 7.28 -1.74 -17.97
CA ILE A 270 7.47 -1.56 -16.52
C ILE A 270 6.16 -1.84 -15.78
N VAL A 271 6.09 -2.99 -15.12
CA VAL A 271 4.89 -3.43 -14.37
C VAL A 271 4.82 -2.78 -12.99
N ASP A 272 5.98 -2.58 -12.35
CA ASP A 272 6.12 -2.00 -11.01
C ASP A 272 7.52 -1.39 -10.81
N ALA A 273 7.56 -0.19 -10.26
CA ALA A 273 8.76 0.60 -9.97
C ALA A 273 8.47 1.59 -8.84
N ASP A 274 9.51 1.96 -8.08
CA ASP A 274 9.50 3.09 -7.15
C ASP A 274 10.44 4.21 -7.65
N PRO A 275 10.42 5.43 -7.09
CA PRO A 275 11.24 6.55 -7.59
C PRO A 275 12.76 6.34 -7.53
N ARG A 276 13.25 5.23 -6.93
CA ARG A 276 14.68 4.90 -6.80
C ARG A 276 15.07 3.63 -7.56
N ARG A 277 14.14 2.72 -7.89
CA ARG A 277 14.43 1.46 -8.59
C ARG A 277 13.22 0.84 -9.31
N LEU A 278 13.53 0.03 -10.31
CA LEU A 278 12.59 -0.94 -10.88
C LEU A 278 12.33 -2.08 -9.87
N LYS A 279 11.12 -2.66 -9.90
CA LYS A 279 10.76 -3.84 -9.09
C LYS A 279 10.37 -5.04 -9.96
N ARG A 280 9.42 -4.86 -10.89
CA ARG A 280 8.94 -5.91 -11.80
C ARG A 280 8.81 -5.37 -13.22
N VAL A 281 9.28 -6.16 -14.17
CA VAL A 281 9.34 -5.84 -15.60
C VAL A 281 8.72 -6.98 -16.39
N ARG A 282 7.89 -6.67 -17.37
CA ARG A 282 7.38 -7.63 -18.34
C ARG A 282 8.26 -7.59 -19.58
N LEU A 283 9.14 -8.58 -19.71
CA LEU A 283 9.94 -8.83 -20.90
C LEU A 283 9.05 -9.44 -21.98
N ARG A 284 9.08 -8.85 -23.17
CA ARG A 284 8.52 -9.43 -24.40
C ARG A 284 9.66 -9.70 -25.38
N MET A 285 9.70 -10.90 -25.93
CA MET A 285 10.67 -11.30 -26.94
C MET A 285 10.47 -10.52 -28.24
N PRO A 286 11.53 -10.40 -29.08
CA PRO A 286 11.38 -9.92 -30.45
C PRO A 286 10.31 -10.75 -31.15
N SER A 287 9.34 -10.09 -31.78
CA SER A 287 8.37 -10.80 -32.60
C SER A 287 9.12 -11.48 -33.74
N VAL A 288 9.09 -12.82 -33.78
CA VAL A 288 9.60 -13.57 -34.93
C VAL A 288 8.74 -13.20 -36.13
N ALA A 289 9.24 -12.26 -36.92
CA ALA A 289 8.64 -11.88 -38.18
C ALA A 289 8.68 -13.10 -39.10
N THR A 290 7.57 -13.85 -39.16
CA THR A 290 7.34 -14.85 -40.20
C THR A 290 7.71 -14.21 -41.53
N PRO A 291 8.70 -14.75 -42.27
CA PRO A 291 9.20 -14.10 -43.47
C PRO A 291 8.04 -13.95 -44.45
N SER A 292 7.63 -12.70 -44.67
CA SER A 292 6.44 -12.37 -45.45
C SER A 292 6.60 -12.81 -46.91
N ASP A 293 5.46 -13.09 -47.55
CA ASP A 293 5.43 -13.52 -48.95
C ASP A 293 6.33 -12.65 -49.85
N ARG A 294 7.41 -13.28 -50.33
CA ARG A 294 8.12 -12.87 -51.53
C ARG A 294 7.69 -13.78 -52.68
N GLN A 295 6.49 -13.51 -53.17
CA GLN A 295 6.04 -13.85 -54.51
C GLN A 295 5.58 -12.48 -55.06
N GLU A 296 6.32 -11.86 -55.98
CA GLU A 296 6.40 -12.20 -57.43
C GLU A 296 5.05 -11.97 -58.13
#